data_AF-A0AA88UB58-F1
#
_entry.id   AF-A0AA88UB58-F1
#
_cell.length_a   1.000
_cell.length_b   1.000
_cell.length_c   1.000
_cell.angle_alpha   90.00
_cell.angle_beta   90.00
_cell.angle_gamma   90.00
#
_symmetry.space_group_name_H-M   'P 1'
#
loop_
_entity.id
_entity.type
_entity.pdbx_description
1 polymer ?
#
loop_
_entity_poly.entity_id
_entity_poly.type
_entity_poly.pdbx_seq_one_letter_code
_entity_poly.pdbx_strand_id
1 'polypeptide(L)' 'MLAQDWEPVVLRKPKPKAQDLRDPKAVNRALRSGGQVQTVKKSDAGVNKRAAATVVSARKLDEAAEPAALGRVAAEGAA' A
#
# COMPACT_ATOMS: atom_id res chain seq x y z
N MET A 1 19.65 50.79 -13.70
CA MET A 1 18.41 50.08 -13.35
C MET A 1 18.47 48.74 -14.09
N LEU A 2 18.75 47.64 -13.38
CA LEU A 2 18.89 46.32 -14.01
C LEU A 2 17.49 45.71 -14.11
N ALA A 3 16.92 45.66 -15.32
CA ALA A 3 15.68 44.92 -15.56
C ALA A 3 15.96 43.43 -15.38
N GLN A 4 15.12 42.76 -14.58
CA GLN A 4 15.17 41.33 -14.33
C GLN A 4 14.22 40.66 -15.33
N ASP A 5 14.77 40.25 -16.48
CA ASP A 5 14.03 39.75 -17.66
C ASP A 5 13.67 38.26 -17.59
N TRP A 6 13.17 37.75 -16.46
CA TRP A 6 12.70 36.35 -16.41
C TRP A 6 11.20 36.27 -16.66
N GLU A 7 10.83 35.56 -17.74
CA GLU A 7 9.46 35.15 -18.02
C GLU A 7 8.92 34.29 -16.85
N PRO A 8 7.68 34.52 -16.39
CA PRO A 8 7.17 33.85 -15.19
C PRO A 8 6.99 32.34 -15.41
N VAL A 9 7.82 31.55 -14.73
CA VAL A 9 7.73 30.08 -14.73
C VAL A 9 6.58 29.63 -13.83
N VAL A 10 5.54 29.04 -14.41
CA VAL A 10 4.40 28.49 -13.66
C VAL A 10 4.74 27.07 -13.18
N LEU A 11 5.16 26.96 -11.93
CA LEU A 11 5.39 25.67 -11.26
C LEU A 11 4.08 25.08 -10.73
N ARG A 12 3.58 24.00 -11.35
CA ARG A 12 2.48 23.20 -10.79
C ARG A 12 3.00 22.19 -9.77
N LYS A 13 2.56 22.31 -8.51
CA LYS A 13 2.76 21.28 -7.48
C LYS A 13 1.54 20.34 -7.44
N PRO A 14 1.65 19.09 -7.91
CA PRO A 14 0.57 18.13 -7.81
C PRO A 14 0.29 17.77 -6.34
N LYS A 15 -0.98 17.45 -6.04
CA LYS A 15 -1.33 16.90 -4.72
C LYS A 15 -0.61 15.56 -4.51
N PRO A 16 -0.07 15.30 -3.31
CA PRO A 16 0.56 14.03 -3.00
C PRO A 16 -0.45 12.88 -3.10
N LYS A 17 -0.04 11.77 -3.69
CA LYS A 17 -0.86 10.56 -3.78
C LYS A 17 -0.84 9.84 -2.43
N ALA A 18 -1.85 9.00 -2.16
CA ALA A 18 -1.94 8.27 -0.90
C ALA A 18 -0.73 7.36 -0.62
N GLN A 19 -0.05 6.88 -1.67
CA GLN A 19 1.18 6.09 -1.55
C GLN A 19 2.35 6.93 -1.02
N ASP A 20 2.45 8.20 -1.44
CA ASP A 20 3.52 9.12 -1.02
C ASP A 20 3.39 9.47 0.47
N LEU A 21 2.18 9.40 1.04
CA LEU A 21 1.93 9.62 2.46
C LEU A 21 2.38 8.43 3.34
N ARG A 22 2.59 7.25 2.74
CA ARG A 22 3.08 6.06 3.43
C ARG A 22 4.60 5.92 3.38
N ASP A 23 5.28 6.78 2.61
CA ASP A 23 6.74 6.80 2.53
C ASP A 23 7.36 7.10 3.91
N PRO A 24 8.29 6.27 4.42
CA PRO A 24 8.95 6.49 5.71
C PRO A 24 9.55 7.90 5.85
N LYS A 25 10.10 8.48 4.78
CA LYS A 25 10.68 9.83 4.82
C LYS A 25 9.59 10.90 5.01
N ALA A 26 8.43 10.73 4.39
CA ALA A 26 7.29 11.61 4.57
C ALA A 26 6.74 11.51 6.00
N VAL A 27 6.58 10.29 6.53
CA VAL A 27 6.13 10.05 7.91
C VAL A 27 7.10 10.65 8.94
N ASN A 28 8.40 10.37 8.81
CA ASN A 28 9.42 10.88 9.75
C ASN A 28 9.57 12.40 9.71
N ARG A 29 9.30 13.03 8.55
CA ARG A 29 9.27 14.49 8.45
C ARG A 29 8.06 15.05 9.21
N ALA A 30 6.88 14.47 9.01
CA ALA A 30 5.67 14.87 9.71
C ALA A 30 5.82 14.73 11.24
N LEU A 31 6.38 13.61 11.72
CA LEU A 31 6.64 13.40 13.14
C LEU A 31 7.56 14.48 13.74
N ARG A 32 8.63 14.85 13.02
CA ARG A 32 9.58 15.87 13.49
C ARG A 32 9.05 17.29 13.43
N SER A 33 8.16 17.59 12.49
CA SER A 33 7.56 18.92 12.33
C SER A 33 6.27 19.10 13.12
N GLY A 34 5.86 18.14 13.95
CA GLY A 34 4.57 18.17 14.66
C GLY A 34 3.34 18.05 13.74
N GLY A 35 3.51 17.53 12.53
CA GLY A 35 2.43 17.26 11.59
C GLY A 35 1.62 16.02 11.95
N GLN A 36 0.39 15.94 11.45
CA GLN A 36 -0.50 14.80 11.69
C GLN A 36 -0.01 13.53 10.97
N VAL A 37 0.06 12.42 11.70
CA VAL A 37 0.35 11.09 11.15
C VAL A 37 -0.84 10.18 11.44
N GLN A 38 -1.42 9.60 10.40
CA GLN A 38 -2.48 8.61 10.56
C GLN A 38 -1.87 7.25 10.91
N THR A 39 -2.35 6.66 12.00
CA THR A 39 -1.96 5.30 12.43
C THR A 39 -3.17 4.39 12.36
N VAL A 40 -3.01 3.21 11.75
CA VAL A 40 -4.06 2.20 11.65
C VAL A 40 -3.50 0.90 12.20
N LYS A 41 -4.14 0.34 13.22
CA LYS A 41 -3.79 -0.99 13.74
C LYS A 41 -4.20 -2.03 12.70
N LYS A 42 -3.26 -2.90 12.32
CA LYS A 42 -3.53 -4.02 11.40
C LYS A 42 -4.52 -5.01 12.05
N SER A 43 -5.45 -5.56 11.26
CA SER A 43 -6.46 -6.55 11.71
C SER A 43 -5.85 -7.70 12.51
N ASP A 44 -4.72 -8.22 12.04
CA ASP A 44 -4.01 -9.36 12.62
C ASP A 44 -2.79 -8.91 13.45
N ALA A 45 -2.80 -7.68 13.96
CA ALA A 45 -1.69 -7.17 14.78
C ALA A 45 -1.52 -8.00 16.06
N GLY A 46 -0.28 -8.36 16.38
CA GLY A 46 0.06 -9.15 17.58
C GLY A 46 0.07 -10.66 17.37
N VAL A 47 -0.13 -11.14 16.13
CA VAL A 47 -0.09 -12.57 15.81
C VAL A 47 1.16 -12.88 14.97
N ASN A 48 1.94 -13.88 15.40
CA ASN A 48 3.08 -14.42 14.64
C ASN A 48 2.62 -15.43 13.57
N LYS A 49 1.71 -15.02 12.68
CA LYS A 49 1.28 -15.86 11.56
C LYS A 49 2.17 -15.57 10.35
N ARG A 50 2.87 -16.58 9.83
CA ARG A 50 3.57 -16.46 8.53
C ARG A 50 2.54 -16.15 7.45
N ALA A 51 2.94 -15.37 6.43
CA ALA A 51 2.05 -14.98 5.34
C ALA A 51 1.27 -16.20 4.83
N ALA A 52 -0.05 -16.11 4.76
CA ALA A 52 -0.88 -17.23 4.34
C ALA A 52 -0.42 -17.72 2.96
N ALA A 53 -0.12 -19.01 2.85
CA ALA A 53 0.32 -19.64 1.60
C ALA A 53 -0.72 -19.50 0.48
N THR A 54 -1.98 -19.28 0.84
CA THR A 54 -3.09 -19.00 -0.06
C THR A 54 -3.49 -17.53 0.03
N VAL A 55 -3.13 -16.74 -0.97
CA VAL A 55 -3.49 -15.32 -1.14
C VAL A 55 -4.90 -15.20 -1.73
N VAL A 56 -5.87 -15.93 -1.16
CA VAL A 56 -7.26 -15.86 -1.61
C VAL A 56 -8.05 -15.06 -0.60
N SER A 57 -8.68 -13.97 -1.07
CA SER A 57 -9.52 -13.13 -0.22
C SER A 57 -10.81 -13.87 0.11
N ALA A 58 -11.08 -14.10 1.40
CA ALA A 58 -12.30 -14.80 1.86
C ALA A 58 -13.58 -14.15 1.32
N ARG A 59 -13.62 -12.81 1.24
CA ARG A 59 -14.74 -12.08 0.65
C ARG A 59 -15.00 -12.44 -0.82
N LYS A 60 -13.93 -12.62 -1.60
CA LYS A 60 -14.06 -13.00 -3.01
C LYS A 60 -14.56 -14.43 -3.19
N LEU A 61 -14.28 -15.32 -2.23
CA LEU A 61 -14.80 -16.69 -2.24
C LEU A 61 -16.30 -16.73 -1.91
N ASP A 62 -16.73 -15.90 -0.97
CA ASP A 62 -18.13 -15.81 -0.56
C ASP A 62 -19.01 -15.19 -1.67
N GLU A 63 -18.49 -14.19 -2.39
CA GLU A 63 -19.18 -13.55 -3.52
C GLU A 63 -19.17 -14.41 -4.80
N ALA A 64 -18.27 -15.39 -4.92
CA ALA A 64 -18.16 -16.21 -6.12
C ALA A 64 -19.13 -17.39 -6.07
N ALA A 65 -20.06 -17.45 -7.04
CA ALA A 65 -20.94 -18.60 -7.23
C ALA A 65 -20.22 -19.79 -7.90
N GLU A 66 -19.11 -19.53 -8.59
CA GLU A 66 -18.32 -20.55 -9.31
C GLU A 66 -17.11 -21.01 -8.49
N PRO A 67 -16.72 -22.30 -8.60
CA PRO A 67 -15.64 -22.87 -7.81
C PRO A 67 -14.31 -22.19 -8.10
N ALA A 68 -13.65 -21.69 -7.05
CA ALA A 68 -12.35 -21.03 -7.16
C ALA A 68 -11.28 -22.00 -7.67
N ALA A 69 -10.54 -21.58 -8.70
CA ALA A 69 -9.42 -22.34 -9.25
C ALA A 69 -8.23 -22.34 -8.29
N LEU A 70 -8.27 -23.21 -7.28
CA LEU A 70 -7.16 -23.46 -6.38
C LEU A 70 -6.17 -24.43 -7.04
N GLY A 71 -4.87 -24.14 -6.92
CA GLY A 71 -3.81 -25.04 -7.42
C GLY A 71 -3.89 -26.39 -6.73
N ARG A 72 -4.11 -27.47 -7.49
CA ARG A 72 -4.09 -28.83 -6.95
C ARG A 72 -2.67 -29.19 -6.57
N VAL A 73 -2.47 -29.76 -5.38
CA VAL A 73 -1.18 -30.31 -4.97
C VAL A 73 -0.97 -31.63 -5.72
N ALA A 74 0.25 -31.90 -6.17
CA ALA A 74 0.59 -33.17 -6.80
C ALA A 74 0.28 -34.32 -5.84
N ALA A 75 -0.41 -35.36 -6.33
CA ALA A 75 -0.63 -36.58 -5.57
C ALA A 75 0.70 -37.31 -5.43
N GLU A 76 1.25 -37.35 -4.22
CA GLU A 76 2.37 -38.23 -3.92
C GLU A 76 1.86 -39.68 -3.95
N GLY A 77 2.41 -40.49 -4.86
CA GLY A 77 2.11 -41.92 -4.97
C GLY A 77 1.33 -42.34 -6.22
N ALA A 78 1.96 -42.23 -7.39
CA ALA A 78 1.72 -43.16 -8.49
C ALA A 78 3.05 -43.89 -8.74
N ALA A 79 3.26 -44.97 -7.99
CA ALA A 79 4.29 -45.96 -8.24
C ALA A 79 3.70 -47.10 -9.09
#